data_AF-A0A7J0A798-F1
#
_entry.id   AF-A0A7J0A798-F1
#
_cell.length_a   1.000
_cell.length_b   1.000
_cell.length_c   1.000
_cell.angle_alpha   90.00
_cell.angle_beta   90.00
_cell.angle_gamma   90.00
#
_symmetry.space_group_name_H-M   'P 1'
#
loop_
_entity.id
_entity.type
_entity.pdbx_description
1 polymer ?
#
loop_
_entity_poly.entity_id
_entity_poly.type
_entity_poly.pdbx_seq_one_letter_code
_entity_poly.pdbx_strand_id
1 'polypeptide(L)'
;MKNKIIIFSNIKGGVGKTTLCALFASYLAERGYPVMAIDADLQASLYRHRKREKDVAPEVQVPWNVDLLDTANRELLERVMGKLKEVPGVVLIDCPGNLNDRNLEYIYKSADTAIIPVSFDADTVDATGIFVKALKTVSAADLVFIPNRINTSEKKSEELRQRAQTTEFLGLVGTVIPTVKQSVAVKRYTTLYPLEKNQLSAVEPSFDKIIETLHLNE
;
A
#
# COMPACT_ATOMS: atom_id res chain seq x y z
N MET A 1 17.64 -8.37 8.91
CA MET A 1 16.69 -8.07 7.83
C MET A 1 17.28 -7.03 6.91
N LYS A 2 17.34 -7.31 5.60
CA LYS A 2 17.73 -6.33 4.58
C LYS A 2 16.63 -5.27 4.47
N ASN A 3 17.01 -4.01 4.25
CA ASN A 3 16.06 -2.93 3.98
C ASN A 3 15.15 -3.29 2.79
N LYS A 4 13.85 -3.01 2.92
CA LYS A 4 12.86 -3.14 1.84
C LYS A 4 11.98 -1.90 1.78
N ILE A 5 11.96 -1.22 0.63
CA ILE A 5 11.09 -0.07 0.37
C ILE A 5 9.88 -0.53 -0.46
N ILE A 6 8.70 -0.40 0.13
CA ILE A 6 7.44 -0.83 -0.46
C ILE A 6 6.53 0.38 -0.61
N ILE A 7 6.03 0.60 -1.81
CA ILE A 7 5.11 1.71 -2.09
C ILE A 7 3.68 1.18 -2.23
N PHE A 8 2.71 1.90 -1.67
CA PHE A 8 1.29 1.71 -1.93
C PHE A 8 0.84 2.77 -2.93
N SER A 9 0.61 2.37 -4.18
CA SER A 9 0.35 3.34 -5.24
C SER A 9 -0.64 2.85 -6.29
N ASN A 10 -1.42 3.79 -6.80
CA ASN A 10 -2.36 3.68 -7.92
C ASN A 10 -2.90 5.08 -8.20
N ILE A 11 -3.07 5.46 -9.48
CA ILE A 11 -3.65 6.76 -9.85
C ILE A 11 -5.11 6.91 -9.46
N LYS A 12 -5.84 5.79 -9.35
CA LYS A 12 -7.23 5.86 -8.95
C LYS A 12 -7.34 6.21 -7.46
N GLY A 13 -8.08 7.28 -7.16
CA GLY A 13 -8.46 7.64 -5.81
C GLY A 13 -9.46 6.63 -5.20
N GLY A 14 -9.40 6.41 -3.89
CA GLY A 14 -10.40 5.61 -3.18
C GLY A 14 -10.24 4.08 -3.27
N VAL A 15 -9.20 3.57 -3.95
CA VAL A 15 -8.90 2.13 -4.04
C VAL A 15 -8.33 1.52 -2.75
N GLY A 16 -8.07 2.34 -1.73
CA GLY A 16 -7.67 1.91 -0.40
C GLY A 16 -6.15 1.89 -0.11
N LYS A 17 -5.35 2.68 -0.84
CA LYS A 17 -3.89 2.82 -0.63
C LYS A 17 -3.51 3.07 0.84
N THR A 18 -3.91 4.22 1.38
CA THR A 18 -3.67 4.63 2.77
C THR A 18 -4.14 3.59 3.79
N THR A 19 -5.34 3.05 3.60
CA THR A 19 -5.93 2.06 4.50
C THR A 19 -5.12 0.76 4.52
N LEU A 20 -4.77 0.23 3.34
CA LEU A 20 -3.97 -0.98 3.24
C LEU A 20 -2.53 -0.76 3.73
N CYS A 21 -1.94 0.42 3.47
CA CYS A 21 -0.64 0.81 3.99
C CYS A 21 -0.63 0.77 5.54
N ALA A 22 -1.62 1.39 6.18
CA ALA A 22 -1.75 1.39 7.64
C ALA A 22 -1.98 -0.01 8.22
N LEU A 23 -2.90 -0.78 7.62
CA LEU A 23 -3.21 -2.13 8.09
C LEU A 23 -2.00 -3.06 7.93
N PHE A 24 -1.27 -2.96 6.83
CA PHE A 24 -0.07 -3.76 6.59
C PHE A 24 1.06 -3.36 7.55
N ALA A 25 1.20 -2.06 7.86
CA ALA A 25 2.16 -1.58 8.86
C ALA A 25 1.90 -2.21 10.24
N SER A 26 0.64 -2.18 10.70
CA SER A 26 0.26 -2.81 11.98
C SER A 26 0.44 -4.32 11.93
N TYR A 27 0.07 -4.97 10.82
CA TYR A 27 0.22 -6.42 10.64
C TYR A 27 1.67 -6.90 10.73
N LEU A 28 2.59 -6.15 10.10
CA LEU A 28 4.02 -6.41 10.16
C LEU A 28 4.56 -6.14 11.57
N ALA A 29 4.21 -5.02 12.19
CA ALA A 29 4.66 -4.66 13.53
C ALA A 29 4.23 -5.71 14.58
N GLU A 30 3.00 -6.21 14.52
CA GLU A 30 2.49 -7.27 15.39
C GLU A 30 3.24 -8.60 15.22
N ARG A 31 3.84 -8.83 14.04
CA ARG A 31 4.69 -10.00 13.75
C ARG A 31 6.17 -9.76 14.05
N GLY A 32 6.51 -8.62 14.68
CA GLY A 32 7.87 -8.30 15.12
C GLY A 32 8.77 -7.69 14.04
N TYR A 33 8.22 -7.33 12.88
CA TYR A 33 8.98 -6.65 11.84
C TYR A 33 9.22 -5.17 12.24
N PRO A 34 10.45 -4.64 12.09
CA PRO A 34 10.68 -3.20 12.20
C PRO A 34 10.02 -2.48 11.02
N VAL A 35 9.10 -1.56 11.31
CA VAL A 35 8.32 -0.86 10.29
C VAL A 35 8.44 0.65 10.44
N MET A 36 8.66 1.33 9.31
CA MET A 36 8.53 2.78 9.18
C MET A 36 7.58 3.08 8.03
N ALA A 37 6.57 3.91 8.27
CA ALA A 37 5.70 4.43 7.23
C ALA A 37 6.09 5.87 6.87
N ILE A 38 5.91 6.23 5.61
CA ILE A 38 6.09 7.57 5.07
C ILE A 38 4.81 7.93 4.34
N ASP A 39 4.17 9.03 4.75
CA ASP A 39 3.05 9.60 4.03
C ASP A 39 3.59 10.61 3.02
N ALA A 40 3.49 10.28 1.73
CA ALA A 40 3.94 11.14 0.64
C ALA A 40 2.75 11.78 -0.11
N ASP A 41 1.50 11.55 0.34
CA ASP A 41 0.33 12.17 -0.24
C ASP A 41 0.18 13.62 0.28
N LEU A 42 -0.13 14.57 -0.60
CA LEU A 42 -0.39 15.96 -0.24
C LEU A 42 -1.51 16.11 0.80
N GLN A 43 -2.48 15.19 0.82
CA GLN A 43 -3.55 15.16 1.81
C GLN A 43 -3.07 14.69 3.19
N ALA A 44 -1.89 14.06 3.26
CA ALA A 44 -1.27 13.56 4.49
C ALA A 44 -2.25 12.72 5.33
N SER A 45 -3.03 11.86 4.66
CA SER A 45 -4.18 11.19 5.28
C SER A 45 -3.74 10.24 6.40
N LEU A 46 -2.66 9.48 6.19
CA LEU A 46 -2.12 8.53 7.16
C LEU A 46 -1.50 9.27 8.35
N TYR A 47 -0.64 10.25 8.06
CA TYR A 47 0.06 11.02 9.09
C TYR A 47 -0.90 11.81 9.97
N ARG A 48 -1.89 12.50 9.36
CA ARG A 48 -2.92 13.23 10.12
C ARG A 48 -3.82 12.28 10.91
N HIS A 49 -4.07 11.07 10.41
CA HIS A 49 -4.82 10.06 11.16
C HIS A 49 -4.08 9.66 12.44
N ARG A 50 -2.79 9.30 12.35
CA ARG A 50 -1.96 9.01 13.52
C ARG A 50 -1.96 10.16 14.52
N LYS A 51 -1.79 11.40 14.06
CA LYS A 51 -1.81 12.58 14.95
C LYS A 51 -3.11 12.68 15.74
N ARG A 52 -4.26 12.58 15.06
CA ARG A 52 -5.57 12.63 15.73
C ARG A 52 -5.74 11.53 16.77
N GLU A 53 -5.32 10.31 16.48
CA GLU A 53 -5.39 9.22 17.47
C GLU A 53 -4.50 9.50 18.68
N LYS A 54 -3.31 10.08 18.45
CA LYS A 54 -2.39 10.46 19.53
C LYS A 54 -2.85 11.65 20.35
N ASP A 55 -3.53 12.61 19.74
CA ASP A 55 -4.12 13.74 20.47
C ASP A 55 -5.22 13.26 21.44
N VAL A 56 -5.95 12.21 21.06
CA VAL A 56 -6.99 11.57 21.89
C VAL A 56 -6.40 10.63 22.94
N ALA A 57 -5.34 9.89 22.60
CA ALA A 57 -4.71 8.89 23.47
C ALA A 57 -3.18 9.09 23.54
N PRO A 58 -2.70 10.17 24.20
CA PRO A 58 -1.29 10.55 24.20
C PRO A 58 -0.37 9.48 24.85
N GLU A 59 -0.89 8.77 25.85
CA GLU A 59 -0.18 7.74 26.62
C GLU A 59 0.00 6.40 25.88
N VAL A 60 -0.82 6.11 24.86
CA VAL A 60 -0.77 4.81 24.16
C VAL A 60 0.51 4.69 23.35
N GLN A 61 1.36 3.69 23.60
CA GLN A 61 2.62 3.55 22.86
C GLN A 61 2.40 3.42 21.35
N VAL A 62 3.27 4.05 20.56
CA VAL A 62 3.23 3.95 19.09
C VAL A 62 3.82 2.60 18.66
N PRO A 63 3.08 1.76 17.91
CA PRO A 63 3.58 0.44 17.49
C PRO A 63 4.57 0.50 16.31
N TRP A 64 4.46 1.53 15.45
CA TRP A 64 5.33 1.75 14.29
C TRP A 64 5.34 3.24 13.91
N ASN A 65 6.45 3.74 13.36
CA ASN A 65 6.63 5.17 13.09
C ASN A 65 5.93 5.60 11.79
N VAL A 66 5.43 6.84 11.76
CA VAL A 66 4.95 7.48 10.53
C VAL A 66 5.45 8.91 10.45
N ASP A 67 6.11 9.24 9.35
CA ASP A 67 6.57 10.59 9.05
C ASP A 67 5.92 11.13 7.77
N LEU A 68 5.89 12.46 7.65
CA LEU A 68 5.42 13.14 6.46
C LEU A 68 6.61 13.41 5.53
N LEU A 69 6.46 13.09 4.25
CA LEU A 69 7.40 13.45 3.21
C LEU A 69 6.81 14.58 2.36
N ASP A 70 7.48 15.73 2.37
CA ASP A 70 7.17 16.81 1.44
C ASP A 70 7.72 16.47 0.05
N THR A 71 6.81 16.20 -0.89
CA THR A 71 7.16 15.88 -2.28
C THR A 71 7.44 17.10 -3.14
N ALA A 72 7.22 18.32 -2.65
CA ALA A 72 7.50 19.54 -3.41
C ALA A 72 9.01 19.87 -3.46
N ASN A 73 9.77 19.44 -2.44
CA ASN A 73 11.20 19.73 -2.34
C ASN A 73 12.05 18.53 -2.83
N ARG A 74 12.58 18.65 -4.06
CA ARG A 74 13.40 17.61 -4.69
C ARG A 74 14.66 17.24 -3.92
N GLU A 75 15.42 18.22 -3.42
CA GLU A 75 16.68 17.96 -2.70
C GLU A 75 16.42 17.23 -1.39
N LEU A 76 15.36 17.61 -0.68
CA LEU A 76 14.92 16.91 0.53
C LEU A 76 14.53 15.47 0.20
N LEU A 77 13.77 15.26 -0.87
CA LEU A 77 13.28 13.95 -1.26
C LEU A 77 14.44 13.02 -1.65
N GLU A 78 15.40 13.48 -2.47
CA GLU A 78 16.60 12.70 -2.80
C GLU A 78 17.38 12.30 -1.54
N ARG A 79 17.55 13.23 -0.59
CA ARG A 79 18.22 12.97 0.69
C ARG A 79 17.47 11.97 1.57
N VAL A 80 16.15 12.13 1.70
CA VAL A 80 15.31 11.24 2.50
C VAL A 80 15.32 9.84 1.91
N MET A 81 15.10 9.70 0.59
CA MET A 81 15.14 8.39 -0.07
C MET A 81 16.51 7.72 0.04
N GLY A 82 17.60 8.48 -0.01
CA GLY A 82 18.96 7.97 0.25
C GLY A 82 19.09 7.38 1.65
N LYS A 83 18.62 8.09 2.68
CA LYS A 83 18.63 7.60 4.07
C LYS A 83 17.71 6.41 4.30
N LEU A 84 16.53 6.41 3.66
CA LEU A 84 15.55 5.33 3.84
C LEU A 84 16.09 3.98 3.36
N LYS A 85 17.04 3.94 2.41
CA LYS A 85 17.72 2.71 1.98
C LYS A 85 18.64 2.11 3.07
N GLU A 86 19.06 2.91 4.04
CA GLU A 86 19.95 2.49 5.13
C GLU A 86 19.16 2.07 6.39
N VAL A 87 17.85 2.34 6.45
CA VAL A 87 17.01 2.03 7.61
C VAL A 87 16.80 0.50 7.70
N PRO A 88 17.21 -0.20 8.75
CA PRO A 88 16.94 -1.63 8.85
C PRO A 88 15.44 -1.89 9.04
N GLY A 89 14.84 -2.74 8.19
CA GLY A 89 13.43 -3.13 8.27
C GLY A 89 12.63 -2.84 7.00
N VAL A 90 11.33 -2.68 7.17
CA VAL A 90 10.37 -2.45 6.08
C VAL A 90 9.92 -0.99 6.09
N VAL A 91 10.21 -0.28 5.02
CA VAL A 91 9.75 1.10 4.77
C VAL A 91 8.52 1.06 3.88
N LEU A 92 7.39 1.52 4.39
CA LEU A 92 6.13 1.63 3.65
C LEU A 92 5.91 3.07 3.23
N ILE A 93 5.56 3.32 1.97
CA ILE A 93 5.29 4.69 1.48
C ILE A 93 3.86 4.74 0.94
N ASP A 94 3.00 5.55 1.55
CA ASP A 94 1.67 5.86 1.03
C ASP A 94 1.80 6.95 -0.05
N CYS A 95 1.64 6.54 -1.31
CA CYS A 95 1.89 7.43 -2.46
C CYS A 95 0.61 8.14 -2.92
N PRO A 96 0.75 9.37 -3.44
CA PRO A 96 -0.37 10.08 -4.03
C PRO A 96 -0.89 9.40 -5.30
N GLY A 97 -2.15 9.64 -5.63
CA GLY A 97 -2.77 9.13 -6.85
C GLY A 97 -2.40 9.86 -8.14
N ASN A 98 -1.21 10.46 -8.23
CA ASN A 98 -0.79 11.26 -9.38
C ASN A 98 0.48 10.70 -10.03
N LEU A 99 0.55 10.70 -11.35
CA LEU A 99 1.73 10.30 -12.14
C LEU A 99 2.49 11.48 -12.75
N ASN A 100 1.88 12.68 -12.77
CA ASN A 100 2.44 13.83 -13.47
C ASN A 100 3.49 14.59 -12.64
N ASP A 101 3.66 14.22 -11.36
CA ASP A 101 4.66 14.82 -10.49
C ASP A 101 6.02 14.14 -10.68
N ARG A 102 6.96 14.88 -11.26
CA ARG A 102 8.34 14.42 -11.50
C ARG A 102 9.07 14.07 -10.22
N ASN A 103 8.70 14.64 -9.08
CA ASN A 103 9.36 14.34 -7.82
C ASN A 103 8.99 12.96 -7.28
N LEU A 104 7.83 12.40 -7.67
CA LEU A 104 7.45 11.03 -7.31
C LEU A 104 8.32 9.98 -8.00
N GLU A 105 8.97 10.33 -9.11
CA GLU A 105 9.88 9.45 -9.83
C GLU A 105 11.00 8.91 -8.93
N TYR A 106 11.51 9.71 -7.99
CA TYR A 106 12.53 9.28 -7.03
C TYR A 106 12.02 8.24 -6.03
N ILE A 107 10.77 8.37 -5.61
CA ILE A 107 10.10 7.39 -4.75
C ILE A 107 9.96 6.09 -5.54
N TYR A 108 9.43 6.16 -6.76
CA TYR A 108 9.23 5.00 -7.63
C TYR A 108 10.55 4.30 -7.97
N LYS A 109 11.61 5.05 -8.29
CA LYS A 109 12.95 4.51 -8.58
C LYS A 109 13.61 3.81 -7.41
N SER A 110 13.27 4.19 -6.19
CA SER A 110 13.87 3.62 -4.97
C SER A 110 13.06 2.45 -4.40
N ALA A 111 11.84 2.22 -4.90
CA ALA A 111 10.99 1.15 -4.42
C ALA A 111 11.51 -0.23 -4.90
N ASP A 112 11.52 -1.20 -3.99
CA ASP A 112 11.74 -2.61 -4.32
C ASP A 112 10.43 -3.25 -4.81
N THR A 113 9.30 -2.82 -4.26
CA THR A 113 7.99 -3.38 -4.60
C THR A 113 6.91 -2.30 -4.60
N ALA A 114 6.01 -2.37 -5.58
CA ALA A 114 4.80 -1.58 -5.65
C ALA A 114 3.57 -2.45 -5.38
N ILE A 115 2.92 -2.20 -4.24
CA ILE A 115 1.61 -2.76 -3.93
C ILE A 115 0.54 -1.86 -4.54
N ILE A 116 -0.29 -2.43 -5.40
CA ILE A 116 -1.25 -1.73 -6.25
C ILE A 116 -2.66 -2.23 -5.92
N PRO A 117 -3.42 -1.51 -5.08
CA PRO A 117 -4.81 -1.84 -4.84
C PRO A 117 -5.67 -1.59 -6.06
N VAL A 118 -6.50 -2.57 -6.42
CA VAL A 118 -7.34 -2.53 -7.61
C VAL A 118 -8.76 -3.00 -7.28
N SER A 119 -9.77 -2.26 -7.74
CA SER A 119 -11.15 -2.74 -7.84
C SER A 119 -11.46 -3.05 -9.31
N PHE A 120 -12.45 -3.90 -9.55
CA PHE A 120 -12.77 -4.39 -10.89
C PHE A 120 -13.86 -3.60 -11.62
N ASP A 121 -14.16 -2.38 -11.17
CA ASP A 121 -14.91 -1.43 -12.00
C ASP A 121 -14.04 -0.96 -13.17
N ALA A 122 -14.66 -0.73 -14.33
CA ALA A 122 -13.96 -0.42 -15.58
C ALA A 122 -12.97 0.76 -15.44
N ASP A 123 -13.41 1.87 -14.82
CA ASP A 123 -12.58 3.05 -14.61
C ASP A 123 -11.31 2.73 -13.81
N THR A 124 -11.40 1.86 -12.80
CA THR A 124 -10.25 1.48 -11.98
C THR A 124 -9.31 0.54 -12.72
N VAL A 125 -9.83 -0.37 -13.54
CA VAL A 125 -9.00 -1.28 -14.35
C VAL A 125 -8.20 -0.49 -15.38
N ASP A 126 -8.83 0.40 -16.12
CA ASP A 126 -8.16 1.26 -17.12
C ASP A 126 -7.10 2.14 -16.47
N ALA A 127 -7.44 2.78 -15.36
CA ALA A 127 -6.52 3.60 -14.57
C ALA A 127 -5.31 2.79 -14.09
N THR A 128 -5.53 1.56 -13.62
CA THR A 128 -4.46 0.68 -13.17
C THR A 128 -3.53 0.28 -14.31
N GLY A 129 -4.08 0.01 -15.51
CA GLY A 129 -3.28 -0.27 -16.70
C GLY A 129 -2.36 0.89 -17.10
N ILE A 130 -2.88 2.12 -17.10
CA ILE A 130 -2.10 3.34 -17.36
C ILE A 130 -0.99 3.50 -16.30
N PHE A 131 -1.34 3.31 -15.02
CA PHE A 131 -0.39 3.39 -13.93
C PHE A 131 0.75 2.38 -14.06
N VAL A 132 0.44 1.12 -14.31
CA VAL A 132 1.45 0.06 -14.48
C VAL A 132 2.37 0.39 -15.65
N LYS A 133 1.81 0.85 -16.78
CA LYS A 133 2.61 1.22 -17.95
C LYS A 133 3.58 2.35 -17.63
N ALA A 134 3.13 3.40 -16.94
CA ALA A 134 3.97 4.53 -16.54
C ALA A 134 5.00 4.14 -15.47
N LEU A 135 4.61 3.36 -14.46
CA LEU A 135 5.51 2.93 -13.39
C LEU A 135 6.67 2.10 -13.96
N LYS A 136 6.40 1.20 -14.91
CA LYS A 136 7.44 0.39 -15.58
C LYS A 136 8.44 1.19 -16.40
N THR A 137 8.14 2.44 -16.79
CA THR A 137 9.15 3.27 -17.49
C THR A 137 10.14 3.94 -16.54
N VAL A 138 9.84 4.00 -15.24
CA VAL A 138 10.65 4.72 -14.24
C VAL A 138 11.17 3.83 -13.12
N SER A 139 10.53 2.70 -12.83
CA SER A 139 10.83 1.82 -11.72
C SER A 139 11.03 0.38 -12.18
N ALA A 140 11.97 -0.30 -11.53
CA ALA A 140 12.18 -1.74 -11.66
C ALA A 140 11.50 -2.53 -10.52
N ALA A 141 10.65 -1.88 -9.73
CA ALA A 141 9.96 -2.50 -8.60
C ALA A 141 9.10 -3.68 -9.05
N ASP A 142 9.09 -4.73 -8.24
CA ASP A 142 8.15 -5.83 -8.41
C ASP A 142 6.72 -5.32 -8.22
N LEU A 143 5.80 -5.78 -9.07
CA LEU A 143 4.40 -5.34 -9.02
C LEU A 143 3.56 -6.38 -8.28
N VAL A 144 2.85 -5.93 -7.24
CA VAL A 144 1.96 -6.78 -6.45
C VAL A 144 0.56 -6.17 -6.46
N PHE A 145 -0.39 -6.85 -7.09
CA PHE A 145 -1.77 -6.40 -7.19
C PHE A 145 -2.60 -6.97 -6.06
N ILE A 146 -3.30 -6.09 -5.34
CA ILE A 146 -4.25 -6.47 -4.29
C ILE A 146 -5.68 -6.15 -4.76
N PRO A 147 -6.45 -7.17 -5.19
CA PRO A 147 -7.86 -6.97 -5.46
C PRO A 147 -8.56 -6.55 -4.17
N ASN A 148 -8.99 -5.30 -4.10
CA ASN A 148 -9.47 -4.67 -2.88
C ASN A 148 -10.92 -4.22 -3.04
N ARG A 149 -11.63 -4.14 -1.91
CA ARG A 149 -13.05 -3.77 -1.84
C ARG A 149 -13.94 -4.68 -2.68
N ILE A 150 -13.59 -5.97 -2.73
CA ILE A 150 -14.35 -6.93 -3.54
C ILE A 150 -15.71 -7.18 -2.88
N ASN A 151 -16.76 -6.85 -3.61
CA ASN A 151 -18.11 -7.22 -3.24
C ASN A 151 -18.37 -8.67 -3.62
N THR A 152 -18.60 -9.51 -2.61
CA THR A 152 -18.87 -10.95 -2.78
C THR A 152 -20.35 -11.26 -3.01
N SER A 153 -21.24 -10.28 -2.90
CA SER A 153 -22.66 -10.46 -3.26
C SER A 153 -22.89 -10.31 -4.77
N GLU A 154 -21.93 -9.73 -5.50
CA GLU A 154 -21.92 -9.67 -6.96
C GLU A 154 -21.69 -11.07 -7.54
N LYS A 155 -22.77 -11.65 -8.06
CA LYS A 155 -22.82 -13.01 -8.65
C LYS A 155 -23.15 -12.99 -10.14
N LYS A 156 -23.17 -11.82 -10.79
CA LYS A 156 -23.43 -11.79 -12.23
C LYS A 156 -22.27 -12.48 -12.94
N SER A 157 -22.59 -13.44 -13.80
CA SER A 157 -21.62 -14.25 -14.53
C SER A 157 -20.63 -13.39 -15.34
N GLU A 158 -21.11 -12.28 -15.91
CA GLU A 158 -20.29 -11.34 -16.67
C GLU A 158 -19.27 -10.61 -15.79
N GLU A 159 -19.68 -10.11 -14.63
CA GLU A 159 -18.78 -9.45 -13.66
C GLU A 159 -17.71 -10.45 -13.16
N LEU A 160 -18.09 -11.70 -12.87
CA LEU A 160 -17.14 -12.74 -12.49
C LEU A 160 -16.14 -13.07 -13.60
N ARG A 161 -16.59 -13.11 -14.85
CA ARG A 161 -15.72 -13.33 -16.02
C ARG A 161 -14.74 -12.18 -16.22
N GLN A 162 -15.20 -10.93 -16.13
CA GLN A 162 -14.35 -9.74 -16.25
C GLN A 162 -13.29 -9.71 -15.14
N ARG A 163 -13.65 -10.05 -13.91
CA ARG A 163 -12.71 -10.17 -12.78
C ARG A 163 -11.64 -11.21 -13.05
N ALA A 164 -12.01 -12.39 -13.54
CA ALA A 164 -11.07 -13.46 -13.87
C ALA A 164 -10.10 -13.03 -14.98
N GLN A 165 -10.62 -12.46 -16.07
CA GLN A 165 -9.80 -11.96 -17.19
C GLN A 165 -8.83 -10.85 -16.76
N THR A 166 -9.31 -9.91 -15.94
CA THR A 166 -8.45 -8.83 -15.42
C THR A 166 -7.36 -9.39 -14.51
N THR A 167 -7.70 -10.36 -13.65
CA THR A 167 -6.73 -11.02 -12.76
C THR A 167 -5.65 -11.75 -13.56
N GLU A 168 -6.02 -12.46 -14.62
CA GLU A 168 -5.09 -13.12 -15.53
C GLU A 168 -4.14 -12.11 -16.19
N PHE A 169 -4.68 -11.01 -16.73
CA PHE A 169 -3.87 -9.96 -17.35
C PHE A 169 -2.89 -9.31 -16.37
N LEU A 170 -3.33 -8.99 -15.15
CA LEU A 170 -2.46 -8.46 -14.10
C LEU A 170 -1.37 -9.47 -13.72
N GLY A 171 -1.71 -10.77 -13.71
CA GLY A 171 -0.78 -11.87 -13.47
C GLY A 171 0.35 -12.00 -14.51
N LEU A 172 0.16 -11.48 -15.73
CA LEU A 172 1.21 -11.44 -16.75
C LEU A 172 2.29 -10.40 -16.46
N VAL A 173 1.98 -9.39 -15.65
CA VAL A 173 2.87 -8.23 -15.42
C VAL A 173 3.37 -8.11 -14.00
N GLY A 174 2.80 -8.87 -13.06
CA GLY A 174 3.15 -8.91 -11.64
C GLY A 174 2.39 -10.00 -10.89
N THR A 175 2.53 -10.02 -9.57
CA THR A 175 1.89 -11.03 -8.70
C THR A 175 0.51 -10.53 -8.25
N VAL A 176 -0.55 -11.30 -8.54
CA VAL A 176 -1.88 -11.01 -7.97
C VAL A 176 -2.05 -11.84 -6.71
N ILE A 177 -2.33 -11.15 -5.60
CA ILE A 177 -2.50 -11.78 -4.29
C ILE A 177 -4.00 -12.02 -3.99
N PRO A 178 -4.34 -12.76 -2.92
CA PRO A 178 -5.73 -12.96 -2.52
C PRO A 178 -6.52 -11.66 -2.36
N THR A 179 -7.84 -11.75 -2.50
CA THR A 179 -8.71 -10.58 -2.48
C THR A 179 -9.01 -10.11 -1.06
N VAL A 180 -9.04 -8.80 -0.84
CA VAL A 180 -9.60 -8.18 0.37
C VAL A 180 -11.05 -7.77 0.12
N LYS A 181 -11.96 -8.35 0.92
CA LYS A 181 -13.40 -8.08 0.81
C LYS A 181 -13.74 -6.66 1.26
N GLN A 182 -14.75 -6.07 0.66
CA GLN A 182 -15.31 -4.83 1.17
C GLN A 182 -15.93 -5.05 2.56
N SER A 183 -15.38 -4.40 3.59
CA SER A 183 -15.87 -4.49 4.97
C SER A 183 -15.77 -3.15 5.68
N VAL A 184 -16.72 -2.87 6.58
CA VAL A 184 -16.67 -1.70 7.47
C VAL A 184 -15.47 -1.79 8.41
N ALA A 185 -15.10 -3.00 8.84
CA ALA A 185 -13.95 -3.22 9.72
C ALA A 185 -12.64 -2.74 9.06
N VAL A 186 -12.43 -3.09 7.80
CA VAL A 186 -11.24 -2.66 7.03
C VAL A 186 -11.21 -1.15 6.84
N LYS A 187 -12.38 -0.49 6.66
CA LYS A 187 -12.44 0.98 6.53
C LYS A 187 -12.08 1.72 7.81
N ARG A 188 -12.37 1.14 8.98
CA ARG A 188 -12.09 1.72 10.30
C ARG A 188 -10.72 1.26 10.81
N TYR A 189 -9.66 1.58 10.07
CA TYR A 189 -8.31 1.29 10.53
C TYR A 189 -7.91 2.23 11.67
N THR A 190 -7.02 1.72 12.51
CA THR A 190 -6.31 2.46 13.57
C THR A 190 -4.82 2.26 13.34
N THR A 191 -4.02 3.21 13.82
CA THR A 191 -2.57 3.17 13.73
C THR A 191 -1.90 2.99 15.09
N LEU A 192 -2.67 2.91 16.18
CA LEU A 192 -2.18 2.78 17.55
C LEU A 192 -2.50 1.43 18.19
N TYR A 193 -3.63 0.82 17.83
CA TYR A 193 -4.08 -0.43 18.45
C TYR A 193 -3.86 -1.63 17.52
N PRO A 194 -3.81 -2.85 18.10
CA PRO A 194 -3.74 -4.07 17.31
C PRO A 194 -4.94 -4.25 16.37
N LEU A 195 -4.73 -5.02 15.30
CA LEU A 195 -5.76 -5.40 14.36
C LEU A 195 -6.87 -6.19 15.06
N GLU A 196 -8.11 -5.73 14.90
CA GLU A 196 -9.27 -6.46 15.39
C GLU A 196 -9.42 -7.80 14.62
N LYS A 197 -10.00 -8.81 15.26
CA LYS A 197 -10.22 -10.15 14.65
C LYS A 197 -10.90 -10.08 13.27
N ASN A 198 -11.86 -9.18 13.09
CA ASN A 198 -12.57 -9.01 11.82
C ASN A 198 -11.73 -8.28 10.76
N GLN A 199 -10.79 -7.43 11.17
CA GLN A 199 -9.81 -6.83 10.26
C GLN A 199 -8.78 -7.87 9.85
N LEU A 200 -8.20 -8.57 10.83
CA LEU A 200 -7.19 -9.61 10.62
C LEU A 200 -7.70 -10.67 9.64
N SER A 201 -8.86 -11.28 9.90
CA SER A 201 -9.47 -12.27 9.00
C SER A 201 -9.75 -11.78 7.58
N ALA A 202 -9.91 -10.47 7.38
CA ALA A 202 -10.15 -9.89 6.07
C ALA A 202 -8.86 -9.67 5.26
N VAL A 203 -7.72 -9.46 5.92
CA VAL A 203 -6.45 -9.07 5.28
C VAL A 203 -5.36 -10.14 5.37
N GLU A 204 -5.41 -11.03 6.36
CA GLU A 204 -4.38 -12.03 6.65
C GLU A 204 -4.01 -12.90 5.42
N PRO A 205 -4.96 -13.50 4.66
CA PRO A 205 -4.59 -14.27 3.47
C PRO A 205 -3.84 -13.44 2.41
N SER A 206 -4.15 -12.15 2.33
CA SER A 206 -3.51 -11.21 1.42
C SER A 206 -2.11 -10.82 1.90
N PHE A 207 -2.01 -10.47 3.18
CA PHE A 207 -0.78 -9.96 3.79
C PHE A 207 0.26 -11.06 3.99
N ASP A 208 -0.14 -12.29 4.32
CA ASP A 208 0.79 -13.43 4.34
C ASP A 208 1.37 -13.70 2.96
N LYS A 209 0.53 -13.67 1.91
CA LYS A 209 1.01 -13.83 0.53
C LYS A 209 1.98 -12.72 0.12
N ILE A 210 1.75 -11.48 0.59
CA ILE A 210 2.67 -10.36 0.35
C ILE A 210 4.00 -10.62 1.06
N ILE A 211 4.00 -11.00 2.34
CA ILE A 211 5.22 -11.32 3.11
C ILE A 211 6.03 -12.43 2.42
N GLU A 212 5.37 -13.49 1.94
CA GLU A 212 6.00 -14.56 1.16
C GLU A 212 6.64 -14.02 -0.13
N THR A 213 5.89 -13.22 -0.90
CA THR A 213 6.34 -12.67 -2.19
C THR A 213 7.53 -11.73 -2.02
N LEU A 214 7.58 -11.02 -0.89
CA LEU A 214 8.65 -10.08 -0.57
C LEU A 214 9.89 -10.74 0.03
N HIS A 215 9.83 -12.04 0.34
CA HIS A 215 10.87 -12.80 1.04
C HIS A 215 11.28 -12.15 2.37
N LEU A 216 10.32 -11.59 3.14
CA LEU A 216 10.65 -10.91 4.39
C LEU A 216 11.04 -11.87 5.53
N ASN A 217 10.70 -13.16 5.40
CA ASN A 217 11.08 -14.21 6.35
C ASN A 217 12.52 -14.72 6.15
N GLU A 218 13.21 -14.30 5.09
CA GLU A 218 14.58 -14.71 4.72
C GLU A 218 15.62 -13.65 5.13
#